data_AF-A0A7R8ZY10-F1
#
_entry.id   AF-A0A7R8ZY10-F1
#
_cell.length_a   1.000
_cell.length_b   1.000
_cell.length_c   1.000
_cell.angle_alpha   90.00
_cell.angle_beta   90.00
_cell.angle_gamma   90.00
#
_symmetry.space_group_name_H-M   'P 1'
#
loop_
_entity.id
_entity.type
_entity.pdbx_description
1 polymer ?
#
loop_
_entity_poly.entity_id
_entity_poly.type
_entity_poly.pdbx_seq_one_letter_code
_entity_poly.pdbx_strand_id
1 'polypeptide(L)'
;MVLLYISACKGEQSDMVMETLNLGISILRGGNVDVQTLMLNHLKEKKDVGFFTSIAGLMNSCSVLDLDAFERNTKAEGLGVGSEGAAGQKNMHDAEFTCALFRFVQLTSEGHNLDWQNYLRTQAGNTTTVNLVICTVDYLLRLQESIMDFYWHYSSKQLIDPAGKTNFFKACGVASQVFNTLTEV
;
A
#
# COMPACT_ATOMS: atom_id res chain seq x y z
N MET A 1 -13.78 -9.02 -13.01
CA MET A 1 -12.41 -9.51 -13.31
C MET A 1 -11.42 -9.03 -12.27
N VAL A 2 -11.22 -7.70 -12.09
CA VAL A 2 -10.28 -7.11 -11.10
C VAL A 2 -10.44 -7.70 -9.69
N LEU A 3 -11.67 -7.70 -9.15
CA LEU A 3 -11.96 -8.25 -7.81
C LEU A 3 -11.52 -9.71 -7.64
N LEU A 4 -11.73 -10.55 -8.66
CA LEU A 4 -11.43 -11.98 -8.61
C LEU A 4 -9.92 -12.23 -8.62
N TYR A 5 -9.16 -11.45 -9.40
CA TYR A 5 -7.70 -11.57 -9.43
C TYR A 5 -7.08 -11.09 -8.11
N ILE A 6 -7.60 -10.00 -7.52
CA ILE A 6 -7.19 -9.57 -6.18
C ILE A 6 -7.51 -10.66 -5.15
N SER A 7 -8.72 -11.23 -5.17
CA SER A 7 -9.07 -12.34 -4.27
C SER A 7 -8.18 -13.57 -4.45
N ALA A 8 -7.67 -13.81 -5.66
CA ALA A 8 -6.83 -14.97 -5.96
C ALA A 8 -5.37 -14.79 -5.52
N CYS A 9 -4.90 -13.57 -5.28
CA CYS A 9 -3.50 -13.33 -4.93
C CYS A 9 -3.15 -13.71 -3.49
N LYS A 10 -4.13 -13.86 -2.59
CA LYS A 10 -3.94 -14.32 -1.21
C LYS A 10 -2.92 -13.49 -0.41
N GLY A 11 -2.78 -12.21 -0.73
CA GLY A 11 -1.85 -11.31 -0.04
C GLY A 11 -0.43 -11.29 -0.61
N GLU A 12 -0.17 -12.00 -1.70
CA GLU A 12 1.15 -12.02 -2.35
C GLU A 12 1.26 -10.95 -3.44
N GLN A 13 2.31 -10.14 -3.36
CA GLN A 13 2.63 -9.15 -4.39
C GLN A 13 3.17 -9.85 -5.65
N SER A 14 2.74 -9.40 -6.82
CA SER A 14 3.26 -9.85 -8.11
C SER A 14 2.96 -8.81 -9.19
N ASP A 15 3.66 -8.90 -10.32
CA ASP A 15 3.40 -8.05 -11.48
C ASP A 15 1.95 -8.13 -11.95
N MET A 16 1.35 -9.33 -11.89
CA MET A 16 -0.06 -9.53 -12.21
C MET A 16 -0.99 -8.74 -11.29
N VAL A 17 -0.67 -8.68 -9.99
CA VAL A 17 -1.45 -7.90 -9.02
C VAL A 17 -1.28 -6.41 -9.29
N MET A 18 -0.07 -5.95 -9.62
CA MET A 18 0.19 -4.55 -9.98
C MET A 18 -0.64 -4.12 -11.19
N GLU A 19 -0.61 -4.89 -12.28
CA GLU A 19 -1.42 -4.62 -13.47
C GLU A 19 -2.92 -4.65 -13.18
N THR A 20 -3.35 -5.57 -12.31
CA THR A 20 -4.75 -5.65 -11.87
C THR A 20 -5.18 -4.41 -11.09
N LEU A 21 -4.32 -3.91 -10.18
CA LEU A 21 -4.56 -2.67 -9.43
C LEU A 21 -4.63 -1.47 -10.38
N ASN A 22 -3.69 -1.37 -11.34
CA ASN A 22 -3.67 -0.30 -12.33
C ASN A 22 -4.95 -0.27 -13.19
N LEU A 23 -5.42 -1.44 -13.61
CA LEU A 23 -6.71 -1.55 -14.31
C LEU A 23 -7.87 -1.10 -13.41
N GLY A 24 -7.89 -1.54 -12.15
CA GLY A 24 -8.89 -1.13 -11.15
C GLY A 24 -8.92 0.39 -10.92
N ILE A 25 -7.75 1.00 -10.78
CA ILE A 25 -7.58 2.46 -10.64
C ILE A 25 -8.12 3.17 -11.88
N SER A 26 -7.81 2.67 -13.08
CA SER A 26 -8.24 3.28 -14.34
C SER A 26 -9.77 3.30 -14.48
N ILE A 27 -10.46 2.21 -14.12
CA ILE A 27 -11.92 2.13 -14.22
C ILE A 27 -12.66 2.89 -13.12
N LEU A 28 -12.04 3.08 -11.95
CA LEU A 28 -12.62 3.82 -10.81
C LEU A 28 -12.29 5.31 -10.83
N ARG A 29 -11.43 5.76 -11.75
CA ARG A 29 -10.90 7.13 -11.78
C ARG A 29 -12.02 8.17 -11.76
N GLY A 30 -11.95 9.08 -10.79
CA GLY A 30 -12.91 10.18 -10.64
C GLY A 30 -14.18 9.79 -9.87
N GLY A 31 -14.11 8.78 -9.01
CA GLY A 31 -15.24 8.32 -8.19
C GLY A 31 -16.39 7.75 -9.03
N ASN A 32 -16.11 6.79 -9.92
CA ASN A 32 -17.14 6.19 -10.77
C ASN A 32 -18.14 5.34 -9.96
N VAL A 33 -19.23 5.96 -9.50
CA VAL A 33 -20.24 5.37 -8.61
C VAL A 33 -20.91 4.13 -9.22
N ASP A 34 -21.10 4.08 -10.53
CA ASP A 34 -21.72 2.92 -11.19
C ASP A 34 -20.81 1.68 -11.08
N VAL A 35 -19.51 1.86 -11.36
CA VAL A 35 -18.51 0.79 -11.23
C VAL A 35 -18.32 0.39 -9.77
N GLN A 36 -18.25 1.36 -8.85
CA GLN A 36 -18.20 1.10 -7.41
C GLN A 36 -19.40 0.23 -6.98
N THR A 37 -20.62 0.63 -7.35
CA THR A 37 -21.84 -0.09 -6.97
C THR A 37 -21.85 -1.51 -7.52
N LEU A 38 -21.46 -1.69 -8.79
CA LEU A 38 -21.34 -3.00 -9.41
C LEU A 38 -20.32 -3.89 -8.70
N MET A 39 -19.15 -3.34 -8.35
CA MET A 39 -18.12 -4.06 -7.61
C MET A 39 -18.61 -4.47 -6.21
N LEU A 40 -19.31 -3.58 -5.50
CA LEU A 40 -19.83 -3.86 -4.16
C LEU A 40 -20.88 -4.96 -4.18
N ASN A 41 -21.83 -4.86 -5.11
CA ASN A 41 -22.89 -5.87 -5.27
C ASN A 41 -22.30 -7.23 -5.59
N HIS A 42 -21.28 -7.28 -6.45
CA HIS A 42 -20.56 -8.53 -6.74
C HIS A 42 -19.95 -9.17 -5.49
N LEU A 43 -19.25 -8.38 -4.64
CA LEU A 43 -18.66 -8.89 -3.40
C LEU A 43 -19.72 -9.40 -2.41
N LYS A 44 -20.84 -8.65 -2.26
CA LYS A 44 -21.96 -9.02 -1.39
C LYS A 44 -22.65 -10.30 -1.85
N GLU A 45 -22.92 -10.44 -3.15
CA GLU A 45 -23.55 -11.63 -3.73
C GLU A 45 -22.67 -12.87 -3.59
N LYS A 46 -21.37 -12.72 -3.84
CA LYS A 46 -20.40 -13.84 -3.74
C LYS A 46 -19.95 -14.14 -2.33
N LYS A 47 -20.20 -13.24 -1.38
CA LYS A 47 -19.68 -13.30 0.00
C LYS A 47 -18.17 -13.51 0.01
N ASP A 48 -17.49 -12.76 -0.85
CA ASP A 48 -16.08 -12.97 -1.15
C ASP A 48 -15.20 -12.46 0.00
N VAL A 49 -14.84 -13.37 0.91
CA VAL A 49 -13.89 -13.11 2.00
C VAL A 49 -12.46 -12.96 1.45
N GLY A 50 -12.14 -13.67 0.36
CA GLY A 50 -10.80 -13.74 -0.21
C GLY A 50 -10.31 -12.39 -0.70
N PHE A 51 -11.20 -11.55 -1.24
CA PHE A 51 -10.87 -10.18 -1.60
C PHE A 51 -10.31 -9.38 -0.40
N PHE A 52 -11.01 -9.37 0.72
CA PHE A 52 -10.62 -8.57 1.89
C PHE A 52 -9.37 -9.12 2.58
N THR A 53 -9.25 -10.44 2.73
CA THR A 53 -8.05 -11.05 3.31
C THR A 53 -6.83 -10.83 2.43
N SER A 54 -7.00 -10.82 1.10
CA SER A 54 -5.91 -10.54 0.16
C SER A 54 -5.46 -9.09 0.23
N ILE A 55 -6.38 -8.11 0.24
CA ILE A 55 -6.01 -6.69 0.43
C ILE A 55 -5.29 -6.47 1.76
N ALA A 56 -5.79 -7.04 2.86
CA ALA A 56 -5.14 -6.94 4.16
C ALA A 56 -3.73 -7.57 4.16
N GLY A 57 -3.57 -8.74 3.52
CA GLY A 57 -2.27 -9.38 3.34
C GLY A 57 -1.30 -8.54 2.52
N LEU A 58 -1.76 -7.91 1.45
CA LEU A 58 -0.95 -6.98 0.64
C LEU A 58 -0.53 -5.75 1.43
N MET A 59 -1.45 -5.13 2.21
CA MET A 59 -1.11 -4.00 3.08
C MET A 59 -0.07 -4.39 4.14
N ASN A 60 -0.18 -5.60 4.69
CA ASN A 60 0.77 -6.09 5.68
C ASN A 60 2.16 -6.39 5.08
N SER A 61 2.22 -6.85 3.83
CA SER A 61 3.49 -7.13 3.13
C SER A 61 4.18 -5.90 2.56
N CYS A 62 3.50 -4.76 2.47
CA CYS A 62 4.12 -3.51 2.02
C CYS A 62 5.26 -3.09 2.95
N SER A 63 6.41 -2.79 2.35
CA SER A 63 7.60 -2.38 3.08
C SER A 63 7.50 -0.94 3.59
N VAL A 64 8.38 -0.62 4.53
CA VAL A 64 8.57 0.73 5.10
C VAL A 64 10.05 1.10 4.99
N LEU A 65 10.42 2.28 5.47
CA LEU A 65 11.78 2.77 5.38
C LEU A 65 12.71 1.99 6.33
N ASP A 66 13.38 0.97 5.83
CA ASP A 66 14.24 0.09 6.64
C ASP A 66 15.66 0.68 6.74
N LEU A 67 16.10 1.03 7.97
CA LEU A 67 17.40 1.65 8.19
C LEU A 67 18.57 0.70 7.90
N ASP A 68 18.44 -0.59 8.24
CA ASP A 68 19.48 -1.59 8.00
C ASP A 68 19.64 -1.87 6.50
N ALA A 69 18.53 -1.89 5.76
CA ALA A 69 18.54 -1.98 4.30
C ALA A 69 19.15 -0.71 3.68
N PHE A 70 18.82 0.47 4.21
CA PHE A 70 19.40 1.75 3.76
C PHE A 70 20.92 1.77 3.91
N GLU A 71 21.44 1.42 5.08
CA GLU A 71 22.89 1.43 5.34
C GLU A 71 23.63 0.41 4.48
N ARG A 72 23.07 -0.80 4.32
CA ARG A 72 23.63 -1.83 3.42
C ARG A 72 23.71 -1.35 1.97
N ASN A 73 22.64 -0.75 1.45
CA ASN A 73 22.59 -0.22 0.09
C ASN A 73 23.62 0.90 -0.11
N THR A 74 23.68 1.85 0.83
CA THR A 74 24.61 2.99 0.77
C THR A 74 26.07 2.53 0.80
N LYS A 75 26.38 1.53 1.62
CA LYS A 75 27.73 0.95 1.69
C LYS A 75 28.12 0.22 0.41
N ALA A 76 27.20 -0.52 -0.21
CA ALA A 76 27.45 -1.20 -1.48
C ALA A 76 27.73 -0.20 -2.61
N GLU A 77 26.91 0.86 -2.71
CA GLU A 77 27.11 1.96 -3.67
C GLU A 77 28.47 2.66 -3.46
N GLY A 78 28.87 2.89 -2.21
CA GLY A 78 30.17 3.48 -1.87
C GLY A 78 31.38 2.62 -2.26
N LEU A 79 31.19 1.30 -2.43
CA LEU A 79 32.22 0.37 -2.89
C LEU A 79 32.22 0.19 -4.42
N GLY A 80 31.36 0.89 -5.16
CA GLY A 80 31.19 0.72 -6.60
C GLY A 80 30.58 -0.64 -7.00
N VAL A 81 30.14 -1.42 -6.01
CA VAL A 81 29.34 -2.61 -6.22
C VAL A 81 27.93 -2.11 -6.42
N GLY A 82 27.54 -1.91 -7.68
CA GLY A 82 26.19 -1.42 -8.02
C GLY A 82 25.11 -2.23 -7.29
N SER A 83 23.90 -1.67 -7.16
CA SER A 83 22.82 -2.29 -6.37
C SER A 83 22.43 -3.72 -6.77
N GLU A 84 22.97 -4.24 -7.88
CA GLU A 84 22.81 -5.62 -8.34
C GLU A 84 23.73 -6.63 -7.62
N GLY A 85 24.80 -6.17 -6.96
CA GLY A 85 25.80 -7.05 -6.34
C GLY A 85 25.58 -7.40 -4.86
N ALA A 86 24.66 -6.71 -4.16
CA ALA A 86 24.35 -6.97 -2.76
C ALA A 86 22.89 -7.41 -2.60
N ALA A 87 22.64 -8.72 -2.69
CA ALA A 87 21.45 -9.43 -2.16
C ALA A 87 20.09 -8.67 -2.12
N GLY A 88 19.70 -8.01 -3.22
CA GLY A 88 18.42 -8.31 -3.84
C GLY A 88 17.34 -7.22 -3.88
N GLN A 89 17.23 -6.28 -2.94
CA GLN A 89 16.13 -5.28 -2.99
C GLN A 89 16.54 -3.92 -2.44
N LYS A 90 16.31 -2.87 -3.25
CA LYS A 90 16.45 -1.47 -2.83
C LYS A 90 15.46 -1.17 -1.69
N ASN A 91 15.84 -0.25 -0.80
CA ASN A 91 14.93 0.19 0.25
C ASN A 91 13.64 0.77 -0.34
N MET A 92 12.50 0.34 0.21
CA MET A 92 11.16 0.64 -0.32
C MET A 92 11.08 0.42 -1.84
N HIS A 93 11.49 -0.74 -2.31
CA HIS A 93 11.42 -1.11 -3.74
C HIS A 93 9.97 -1.22 -4.23
N ASP A 94 9.04 -1.53 -3.33
CA ASP A 94 7.61 -1.70 -3.59
C ASP A 94 6.79 -0.42 -3.41
N ALA A 95 7.41 0.76 -3.22
CA ALA A 95 6.68 2.01 -2.97
C ALA A 95 5.63 2.34 -4.03
N GLU A 96 5.89 2.04 -5.30
CA GLU A 96 4.91 2.23 -6.38
C GLU A 96 3.70 1.30 -6.22
N PHE A 97 3.96 0.03 -5.88
CA PHE A 97 2.93 -0.96 -5.58
C PHE A 97 2.10 -0.54 -4.36
N THR A 98 2.75 -0.13 -3.27
CA THR A 98 2.08 0.35 -2.06
C THR A 98 1.16 1.54 -2.37
N CYS A 99 1.65 2.51 -3.14
CA CYS A 99 0.82 3.65 -3.58
C CYS A 99 -0.37 3.20 -4.42
N ALA A 100 -0.19 2.28 -5.37
CA ALA A 100 -1.27 1.75 -6.20
C ALA A 100 -2.33 1.01 -5.35
N LEU A 101 -1.90 0.20 -4.38
CA LEU A 101 -2.79 -0.51 -3.48
C LEU A 101 -3.68 0.45 -2.69
N PHE A 102 -3.08 1.44 -2.02
CA PHE A 102 -3.85 2.42 -1.25
C PHE A 102 -4.71 3.32 -2.15
N ARG A 103 -4.21 3.71 -3.32
CA ARG A 103 -5.00 4.47 -4.31
C ARG A 103 -6.21 3.69 -4.80
N PHE A 104 -6.06 2.40 -5.08
CA PHE A 104 -7.18 1.55 -5.45
C PHE A 104 -8.25 1.52 -4.36
N VAL A 105 -7.86 1.31 -3.09
CA VAL A 105 -8.78 1.29 -1.96
C VAL A 105 -9.47 2.65 -1.80
N GLN A 106 -8.73 3.76 -1.84
CA GLN A 106 -9.31 5.12 -1.83
C GLN A 106 -10.42 5.28 -2.88
N LEU A 107 -10.14 4.86 -4.12
CA LEU A 107 -11.04 5.02 -5.26
C LEU A 107 -12.33 4.18 -5.15
N THR A 108 -12.34 3.12 -4.34
CA THR A 108 -13.59 2.36 -4.09
C THR A 108 -14.62 3.16 -3.30
N SER A 109 -14.18 4.15 -2.52
CA SER A 109 -15.03 5.00 -1.68
C SER A 109 -15.06 6.48 -2.11
N GLU A 110 -14.22 6.89 -3.08
CA GLU A 110 -14.13 8.26 -3.59
C GLU A 110 -15.51 8.75 -4.03
N GLY A 111 -15.89 9.96 -3.60
CA GLY A 111 -17.23 10.51 -3.83
C GLY A 111 -18.23 10.19 -2.70
N HIS A 112 -17.74 9.89 -1.50
CA HIS A 112 -18.54 9.63 -0.29
C HIS A 112 -19.48 8.43 -0.43
N ASN A 113 -19.00 7.33 -1.01
CA ASN A 113 -19.77 6.09 -1.12
C ASN A 113 -19.91 5.38 0.24
N LEU A 114 -20.91 5.79 1.01
CA LEU A 114 -21.14 5.30 2.38
C LEU A 114 -21.32 3.77 2.46
N ASP A 115 -21.90 3.16 1.44
CA ASP A 115 -22.08 1.70 1.41
C ASP A 115 -20.74 0.97 1.31
N TRP A 116 -19.81 1.47 0.49
CA TRP A 116 -18.44 0.95 0.44
C TRP A 116 -17.69 1.20 1.74
N GLN A 117 -17.73 2.44 2.26
CA GLN A 117 -17.10 2.79 3.53
C GLN A 117 -17.52 1.85 4.67
N ASN A 118 -18.82 1.58 4.80
CA ASN A 118 -19.34 0.63 5.79
C ASN A 118 -18.84 -0.79 5.52
N TYR A 119 -18.84 -1.20 4.26
CA TYR A 119 -18.42 -2.53 3.86
C TYR A 119 -16.90 -2.75 3.94
N LEU A 120 -16.07 -1.70 3.99
CA LEU A 120 -14.63 -1.80 4.30
C LEU A 120 -14.38 -2.08 5.79
N ARG A 121 -15.30 -1.66 6.68
CA ARG A 121 -15.21 -1.87 8.13
C ARG A 121 -15.76 -3.22 8.55
N THR A 122 -16.94 -3.59 8.01
CA THR A 122 -17.63 -4.82 8.38
C THR A 122 -18.35 -5.45 7.18
N GLN A 123 -18.14 -6.74 6.94
CA GLN A 123 -18.77 -7.46 5.82
C GLN A 123 -19.91 -8.36 6.32
N ALA A 124 -21.05 -7.76 6.64
CA ALA A 124 -22.23 -8.51 7.07
C ALA A 124 -22.60 -9.59 6.04
N GLY A 125 -22.74 -10.84 6.49
CA GLY A 125 -23.06 -11.99 5.65
C GLY A 125 -21.87 -12.86 5.26
N ASN A 126 -20.63 -12.38 5.46
CA ASN A 126 -19.41 -13.17 5.34
C ASN A 126 -19.12 -13.95 6.64
N THR A 127 -18.36 -15.04 6.56
CA THR A 127 -17.94 -15.83 7.74
C THR A 127 -16.83 -15.15 8.55
N THR A 128 -16.06 -14.28 7.91
CA THR A 128 -14.94 -13.56 8.50
C THR A 128 -15.08 -12.08 8.17
N THR A 129 -14.87 -11.22 9.16
CA THR A 129 -14.80 -9.77 8.97
C THR A 129 -13.34 -9.33 8.97
N VAL A 130 -12.97 -8.51 7.99
CA VAL A 130 -11.66 -7.88 7.88
C VAL A 130 -11.88 -6.38 7.81
N ASN A 131 -11.32 -5.64 8.76
CA ASN A 131 -11.47 -4.19 8.82
C ASN A 131 -10.29 -3.52 8.12
N LEU A 132 -10.49 -3.14 6.86
CA LEU A 132 -9.44 -2.54 6.04
C LEU A 132 -9.07 -1.11 6.47
N VAL A 133 -9.96 -0.42 7.21
CA VAL A 133 -9.64 0.87 7.82
C VAL A 133 -8.60 0.69 8.91
N ILE A 134 -8.74 -0.34 9.76
CA ILE A 134 -7.73 -0.68 10.77
C ILE A 134 -6.41 -1.08 10.11
N CYS A 135 -6.44 -1.95 9.09
CA CYS A 135 -5.22 -2.33 8.36
C CYS A 135 -4.48 -1.12 7.74
N THR A 136 -5.22 -0.11 7.28
CA THR A 136 -4.64 1.15 6.77
C THR A 136 -3.93 1.93 7.87
N VAL A 137 -4.55 2.03 9.06
CA VAL A 137 -3.94 2.69 10.22
C VAL A 137 -2.73 1.91 10.74
N ASP A 138 -2.79 0.57 10.76
CA ASP A 138 -1.67 -0.28 11.19
C ASP A 138 -0.45 -0.11 10.26
N TYR A 139 -0.67 0.00 8.94
CA TYR A 139 0.41 0.35 8.01
C TYR A 139 1.00 1.73 8.30
N LEU A 140 0.14 2.73 8.53
CA LEU A 140 0.59 4.09 8.84
C LEU A 140 1.44 4.15 10.11
N LEU A 141 1.11 3.35 11.12
CA LEU A 141 1.86 3.30 12.37
C LEU A 141 3.28 2.73 12.15
N ARG A 142 3.40 1.62 11.40
CA ARG A 142 4.72 1.08 11.00
C ARG A 142 5.54 2.08 10.19
N LEU A 143 4.89 2.79 9.26
CA LEU A 143 5.56 3.80 8.45
C LEU A 143 6.05 4.96 9.33
N GLN A 144 5.24 5.41 10.29
CA GLN A 144 5.59 6.48 11.22
C GLN A 144 6.79 6.11 12.11
N GLU A 145 6.83 4.89 12.64
CA GLU A 145 7.98 4.37 13.40
C GLU A 145 9.25 4.39 12.55
N SER A 146 9.18 3.88 11.31
CA SER A 146 10.33 3.86 10.40
C SER A 146 10.88 5.26 10.06
N ILE A 147 9.99 6.25 9.91
CA ILE A 147 10.36 7.65 9.67
C ILE A 147 11.05 8.26 10.90
N MET A 148 10.61 7.89 12.10
CA MET A 148 11.21 8.36 13.35
C MET A 148 12.62 7.79 13.57
N ASP A 149 12.83 6.52 13.26
CA ASP A 149 14.18 5.91 13.29
C ASP A 149 15.12 6.61 12.30
N PHE A 150 14.61 6.91 11.10
CA PHE A 150 15.37 7.63 10.10
C PHE A 150 15.72 9.08 10.53
N TYR A 151 14.81 9.76 11.21
CA TYR A 151 15.09 11.06 11.82
C TYR A 151 16.24 10.97 12.82
N TRP A 152 16.21 9.99 13.73
CA TRP A 152 17.28 9.82 14.72
C TRP A 152 18.63 9.53 14.08
N HIS A 153 18.66 8.71 13.01
CA HIS A 153 19.88 8.43 12.25
C HIS A 153 20.55 9.70 11.68
N TYR A 154 19.76 10.70 11.28
CA TYR A 154 20.27 11.99 10.78
C TYR A 154 20.34 13.11 11.83
N SER A 155 19.79 12.91 13.03
CA SER A 155 19.65 13.96 14.07
C SER A 155 20.98 14.60 14.50
N SER A 156 22.08 13.84 14.48
CA SER A 156 23.43 14.30 14.83
C SER A 156 24.25 14.75 13.62
N LYS A 157 23.72 14.59 12.40
CA LYS A 157 24.42 14.91 11.15
C LYS A 157 24.08 16.33 10.72
N GLN A 158 25.08 17.09 10.27
CA GLN A 158 24.87 18.47 9.82
C GLN A 158 24.08 18.55 8.50
N LEU A 159 24.23 17.54 7.63
CA LEU A 159 23.57 17.47 6.33
C LEU A 159 23.06 16.06 6.05
N ILE A 160 21.90 15.99 5.38
CA ILE A 160 21.36 14.75 4.83
C ILE A 160 21.98 14.52 3.44
N ASP A 161 22.58 13.36 3.25
CA ASP A 161 23.17 12.97 1.96
C ASP A 161 22.10 12.70 0.87
N PRO A 162 22.48 12.66 -0.41
CA PRO A 162 21.52 12.48 -1.51
C PRO A 162 20.72 11.17 -1.44
N ALA A 163 21.32 10.06 -1.00
CA ALA A 163 20.62 8.79 -0.85
C ALA A 163 19.58 8.87 0.26
N GLY A 164 19.94 9.52 1.37
CA GLY A 164 19.03 9.78 2.47
C GLY A 164 17.81 10.61 2.04
N LYS A 165 18.04 11.71 1.32
CA LYS A 165 16.95 12.55 0.77
C LYS A 165 16.02 11.76 -0.14
N THR A 166 16.58 10.95 -1.04
CA THR A 166 15.80 10.18 -2.02
C THR A 166 14.90 9.16 -1.34
N ASN A 167 15.41 8.41 -0.37
CA ASN A 167 14.61 7.42 0.37
C ASN A 167 13.56 8.09 1.27
N PHE A 168 13.92 9.21 1.91
CA PHE A 168 12.97 9.97 2.71
C PHE A 168 11.80 10.52 1.88
N PHE A 169 12.06 11.13 0.72
CA PHE A 169 11.00 11.62 -0.16
C PHE A 169 10.10 10.50 -0.68
N LYS A 170 10.65 9.32 -0.92
CA LYS A 170 9.87 8.15 -1.30
C LYS A 170 8.90 7.74 -0.17
N ALA A 171 9.38 7.68 1.07
CA ALA A 171 8.53 7.42 2.24
C ALA A 171 7.43 8.50 2.41
N CYS A 172 7.77 9.77 2.20
CA CYS A 172 6.79 10.87 2.22
C CYS A 172 5.71 10.71 1.14
N GLY A 173 6.08 10.26 -0.07
CA GLY A 173 5.14 10.00 -1.16
C GLY A 173 4.12 8.91 -0.79
N VAL A 174 4.60 7.81 -0.22
CA VAL A 174 3.74 6.73 0.29
C VAL A 174 2.83 7.24 1.41
N ALA A 175 3.39 7.95 2.40
CA ALA A 175 2.62 8.51 3.50
C ALA A 175 1.49 9.43 3.00
N SER A 176 1.78 10.28 2.01
CA SER A 176 0.77 11.16 1.40
C SER A 176 -0.41 10.38 0.81
N GLN A 177 -0.13 9.28 0.09
CA GLN A 177 -1.20 8.45 -0.47
C GLN A 177 -2.01 7.74 0.62
N VAL A 178 -1.38 7.29 1.71
CA VAL A 178 -2.08 6.67 2.86
C VAL A 178 -3.00 7.68 3.53
N PHE A 179 -2.54 8.91 3.78
CA PHE A 179 -3.39 9.97 4.34
C PHE A 179 -4.59 10.30 3.44
N ASN A 180 -4.38 10.42 2.12
CA ASN A 180 -5.46 10.63 1.15
C ASN A 180 -6.48 9.47 1.15
N THR A 181 -6.02 8.26 1.46
CA THR A 181 -6.90 7.09 1.56
C THR A 181 -7.76 7.19 2.81
N LEU A 182 -7.17 7.51 3.97
CA LEU A 182 -7.88 7.66 5.24
C LEU A 182 -8.97 8.74 5.22
N THR A 183 -8.84 9.77 4.40
CA THR A 183 -9.88 10.82 4.29
C THR A 183 -11.11 10.37 3.52
N GLU A 184 -11.02 9.30 2.72
CA GLU A 184 -12.12 8.83 1.86
C GLU A 184 -12.81 7.54 2.36
N VAL A 185 -12.17 6.76 3.24
CA VAL A 185 -12.63 5.41 3.65
C VAL A 185 -13.40 5.34 4.98
#